data_AF-A0A1M4Y5P4-F1
#
_entry.id   AF-A0A1M4Y5P4-F1
#
_cell.length_a   1.000
_cell.length_b   1.000
_cell.length_c   1.000
_cell.angle_alpha   90.00
_cell.angle_beta   90.00
_cell.angle_gamma   90.00
#
_symmetry.space_group_name_H-M   'P 1'
#
loop_
_entity.id
_entity.type
_entity.pdbx_description
1 polymer ?
#
loop_
_entity_poly.entity_id
_entity_poly.type
_entity_poly.pdbx_seq_one_letter_code
_entity_poly.pdbx_strand_id
1 'polypeptide(L)'
;MKKETIDKLCCPFDKGDLNLTEITKDVDDNILEGFFVCSSCKRLYPIVKGIPIMSPDEFREFKLERPLIEKWHKHLKGQKFENFRLTEPEQIEN
;
A
#
# COMPACT_ATOMS: atom_id res chain seq x y z
N MET A 1 -2.68 13.41 -3.29
CA MET A 1 -3.45 12.63 -4.28
C MET A 1 -4.94 12.90 -4.11
N LYS A 2 -5.65 13.23 -5.19
CA LYS A 2 -7.11 13.47 -5.16
C LYS A 2 -7.86 12.14 -5.06
N LYS A 3 -8.90 12.09 -4.23
CA LYS A 3 -9.75 10.89 -4.08
C LYS A 3 -10.41 10.45 -5.39
N GLU A 4 -10.85 11.40 -6.22
CA GLU A 4 -11.44 11.13 -7.54
C GLU A 4 -10.51 10.40 -8.51
N THR A 5 -9.18 10.55 -8.35
CA THR A 5 -8.20 9.79 -9.13
C THR A 5 -8.09 8.35 -8.63
N ILE A 6 -8.24 8.16 -7.32
CA ILE A 6 -8.11 6.86 -6.66
C ILE A 6 -9.21 5.91 -7.10
N ASP A 7 -10.44 6.40 -7.23
CA ASP A 7 -11.61 5.61 -7.67
C ASP A 7 -11.47 5.04 -9.09
N LYS A 8 -10.50 5.55 -9.87
CA LYS A 8 -10.22 5.11 -11.24
C LYS A 8 -9.04 4.12 -11.31
N LEU A 9 -8.39 3.85 -10.20
CA LEU A 9 -7.22 2.97 -10.15
C LEU A 9 -7.62 1.52 -9.89
N CYS A 10 -6.84 0.62 -10.49
CA CYS A 10 -6.87 -0.80 -10.21
C CYS A 10 -5.44 -1.31 -10.03
N CYS A 11 -5.29 -2.53 -9.54
CA CYS A 11 -3.99 -3.17 -9.44
C CYS A 11 -3.35 -3.34 -10.84
N PRO A 12 -2.10 -2.90 -11.05
CA PRO A 12 -1.45 -2.98 -12.36
C PRO A 12 -1.26 -4.42 -12.85
N PHE A 13 -1.13 -5.39 -11.92
CA PHE A 13 -0.83 -6.80 -12.23
C PHE A 13 -2.07 -7.63 -12.58
N ASP A 14 -3.13 -7.54 -11.79
CA ASP A 14 -4.31 -8.42 -11.89
C ASP A 14 -5.62 -7.66 -12.13
N LYS A 15 -5.56 -6.32 -12.24
CA LYS A 15 -6.71 -5.43 -12.39
C LYS A 15 -7.74 -5.50 -11.27
N GLY A 16 -7.41 -6.14 -10.14
CA GLY A 16 -8.26 -6.20 -8.97
C GLY A 16 -8.38 -4.85 -8.25
N ASP A 17 -9.40 -4.76 -7.39
CA ASP A 17 -9.69 -3.57 -6.61
C ASP A 17 -8.58 -3.25 -5.60
N LEU A 18 -8.45 -1.95 -5.30
CA LEU A 18 -7.47 -1.42 -4.36
C LEU A 18 -8.15 -0.89 -3.11
N ASN A 19 -7.76 -1.41 -1.95
CA ASN A 19 -8.16 -0.88 -0.66
C ASN A 19 -7.18 0.22 -0.23
N LEU A 20 -7.67 1.43 -0.05
CA LEU A 20 -6.89 2.57 0.42
C LEU A 20 -6.82 2.60 1.95
N THR A 21 -5.63 2.85 2.48
CA THR A 21 -5.42 3.29 3.86
C THR A 21 -4.82 4.69 3.85
N GLU A 22 -5.58 5.68 4.34
CA GLU A 22 -5.16 7.07 4.48
C GLU A 22 -4.35 7.26 5.77
N ILE A 23 -3.21 7.96 5.72
CA ILE A 23 -2.36 8.22 6.88
C ILE A 23 -2.23 9.73 7.14
N THR A 24 -1.95 10.52 6.11
CA THR A 24 -1.85 11.98 6.24
C THR A 24 -2.42 12.66 5.01
N LYS A 25 -3.07 13.80 5.23
CA LYS A 25 -3.73 14.60 4.20
C LYS A 25 -3.33 16.06 4.32
N ASP A 26 -3.47 16.80 3.23
CA ASP A 26 -3.35 18.27 3.26
C ASP A 26 -4.70 18.93 3.62
N VAL A 27 -4.70 20.27 3.61
CA VAL A 27 -5.88 21.09 3.92
C VAL A 27 -7.01 20.93 2.91
N ASP A 28 -6.71 20.46 1.71
CA ASP A 28 -7.66 20.25 0.61
C ASP A 28 -8.11 18.78 0.53
N ASP A 29 -7.89 18.00 1.59
CA ASP A 29 -8.21 16.56 1.71
C ASP A 29 -7.47 15.67 0.70
N ASN A 30 -6.39 16.17 0.08
CA ASN A 30 -5.53 15.33 -0.75
C ASN A 30 -4.67 14.42 0.13
N ILE A 31 -4.59 13.15 -0.25
CA ILE A 31 -3.77 12.16 0.47
C ILE A 31 -2.30 12.43 0.20
N LEU A 32 -1.52 12.69 1.25
CA LEU A 32 -0.07 12.89 1.20
C LEU A 32 0.69 11.61 1.53
N GLU A 33 0.24 10.87 2.55
CA GLU A 33 0.79 9.57 2.94
C GLU A 33 -0.35 8.55 3.08
N GLY A 34 -0.06 7.32 2.69
CA GLY A 34 -1.01 6.21 2.73
C GLY A 34 -0.46 5.03 1.95
N PHE A 35 -1.30 4.01 1.75
CA PHE A 35 -0.97 2.91 0.87
C PHE A 35 -2.24 2.26 0.32
N PHE A 36 -2.10 1.65 -0.87
CA PHE A 36 -3.10 0.75 -1.42
C PHE A 36 -2.73 -0.69 -1.13
N VAL A 37 -3.73 -1.55 -0.96
CA VAL A 37 -3.57 -3.00 -0.93
C VAL A 37 -4.53 -3.60 -1.94
N CYS A 38 -4.01 -4.39 -2.88
CA CYS A 38 -4.87 -5.13 -3.79
C CYS A 38 -5.69 -6.18 -3.00
N SER A 39 -7.00 -6.21 -3.23
CA SER A 39 -7.91 -7.18 -2.61
C SER A 39 -7.60 -8.64 -3.02
N SER A 40 -7.08 -8.83 -4.23
CA SER A 40 -6.75 -10.14 -4.83
C SER A 40 -5.32 -10.57 -4.51
N CYS A 41 -4.29 -10.00 -5.17
CA CYS A 41 -2.90 -10.43 -5.00
C CYS A 41 -2.18 -9.92 -3.73
N LYS A 42 -2.88 -9.17 -2.87
CA LYS A 42 -2.38 -8.60 -1.60
C LYS A 42 -1.17 -7.68 -1.72
N ARG A 43 -0.83 -7.23 -2.94
CA ARG A 43 0.29 -6.29 -3.13
C ARG A 43 -0.04 -4.93 -2.55
N LEU A 44 0.95 -4.36 -1.85
CA LEU A 44 0.91 -3.04 -1.26
C LEU A 44 1.64 -2.04 -2.16
N TYR A 45 1.02 -0.88 -2.36
CA TYR A 45 1.58 0.25 -3.09
C TYR A 45 1.61 1.49 -2.18
N PRO A 46 2.79 1.97 -1.74
CA PRO A 46 2.87 3.13 -0.86
C PRO A 46 2.54 4.42 -1.61
N ILE A 47 1.95 5.37 -0.91
CA ILE A 47 1.71 6.74 -1.36
C ILE A 47 2.65 7.65 -0.58
N VAL A 48 3.55 8.34 -1.28
CA VAL A 48 4.55 9.23 -0.67
C VAL A 48 4.43 10.60 -1.32
N LYS A 49 4.22 11.64 -0.50
CA LYS A 49 3.96 13.01 -0.97
C LYS A 49 2.85 13.08 -2.03
N GLY A 50 1.83 12.25 -1.85
CA GLY A 50 0.67 12.15 -2.73
C GLY A 50 0.92 11.48 -4.08
N ILE A 51 2.05 10.78 -4.25
CA ILE A 51 2.38 10.00 -5.44
C ILE A 51 2.32 8.51 -5.09
N PRO A 52 1.45 7.71 -5.72
CA PRO A 52 1.41 6.27 -5.52
C PRO A 52 2.55 5.57 -6.28
N ILE A 53 3.30 4.69 -5.61
CA ILE A 53 4.35 3.88 -6.23
C ILE A 53 3.73 2.57 -6.71
N MET A 54 3.29 2.55 -7.98
CA MET A 54 2.62 1.41 -8.62
C MET A 54 3.45 0.78 -9.74
N SER A 55 4.77 1.01 -9.72
CA SER A 55 5.71 0.40 -10.65
C SER A 55 5.70 -1.12 -10.54
N PRO A 56 6.04 -1.85 -11.62
CA PRO A 56 6.34 -3.28 -11.54
C PRO A 56 7.39 -3.60 -10.47
N ASP A 57 7.31 -4.80 -9.88
CA ASP A 57 8.12 -5.21 -8.73
C ASP A 57 9.63 -5.15 -9.05
N GLU A 58 10.03 -5.40 -10.31
CA GLU A 58 11.41 -5.32 -10.80
C GLU A 58 12.01 -3.91 -10.77
N PHE A 59 11.17 -2.88 -10.75
CA PHE A 59 11.59 -1.48 -10.65
C PHE A 59 11.39 -0.90 -9.24
N ARG A 60 11.04 -1.74 -8.27
CA ARG A 60 10.85 -1.36 -6.88
C ARG A 60 11.97 -1.92 -6.02
N GLU A 61 12.38 -1.15 -5.03
CA GLU A 61 13.42 -1.56 -4.09
C GLU A 61 12.81 -1.82 -2.71
N PHE A 62 12.59 -3.09 -2.39
CA PHE A 62 11.97 -3.50 -1.11
C PHE A 62 12.68 -2.90 0.12
N LYS A 63 14.02 -2.80 0.08
CA LYS A 63 14.82 -2.23 1.16
C LYS A 63 14.54 -0.75 1.41
N LEU A 64 14.19 0.00 0.36
CA LEU A 64 13.85 1.43 0.47
C LEU A 64 12.42 1.64 0.95
N GLU A 65 11.52 0.72 0.62
CA GLU A 65 10.12 0.80 1.04
C GLU A 65 9.89 0.31 2.47
N ARG A 66 10.67 -0.68 2.93
CA ARG A 66 10.50 -1.28 4.27
C ARG A 66 10.44 -0.25 5.41
N PRO A 67 11.32 0.77 5.51
CA PRO A 67 11.24 1.78 6.57
C PRO A 67 9.92 2.58 6.57
N LEU A 68 9.34 2.82 5.39
CA LEU A 68 8.03 3.48 5.28
C LEU A 68 6.92 2.59 5.85
N ILE A 69 6.97 1.29 5.54
CA ILE A 69 5.98 0.34 6.03
C ILE A 69 6.11 0.12 7.54
N GLU A 70 7.33 0.07 8.07
CA GLU A 70 7.61 0.03 9.51
C GLU A 70 7.09 1.28 10.24
N LYS A 71 7.28 2.48 9.66
CA LYS A 71 6.68 3.73 10.17
C LYS A 71 5.16 3.60 10.29
N TRP A 72 4.53 2.87 9.38
CA TRP A 72 3.08 2.69 9.32
C TRP A 72 2.58 1.41 10.00
N HIS A 73 3.39 0.72 10.81
CA HIS A 73 3.06 -0.60 11.37
C HIS A 73 1.69 -0.67 12.08
N LYS A 74 1.27 0.43 12.73
CA LYS A 74 -0.03 0.52 13.44
C LYS A 74 -1.23 0.39 12.49
N HIS A 75 -1.05 0.74 11.23
CA HIS A 75 -2.08 0.67 10.20
C HIS A 75 -2.13 -0.69 9.49
N LEU A 76 -1.12 -1.54 9.69
CA LEU A 76 -1.03 -2.87 9.07
C LEU A 76 -1.82 -3.96 9.82
N LYS A 77 -2.40 -3.64 10.99
CA LYS A 77 -3.25 -4.56 11.78
C LYS A 77 -2.56 -5.91 12.08
N GLY A 78 -1.24 -5.93 12.26
CA GLY A 78 -0.48 -7.14 12.54
C GLY A 78 -0.11 -7.99 11.32
N GLN A 79 -0.44 -7.56 10.10
CA GLN A 79 0.03 -8.21 8.87
C GLN A 79 1.53 -8.00 8.67
N LYS A 80 2.21 -9.02 8.13
CA LYS A 80 3.61 -8.91 7.72
C LYS A 80 3.68 -8.31 6.32
N PHE A 81 4.76 -7.57 6.04
CA PHE A 81 5.04 -7.04 4.71
C PHE A 81 6.26 -7.74 4.12
N GLU A 82 6.04 -8.55 3.10
CA GLU A 82 7.07 -9.37 2.46
C GLU A 82 6.87 -9.36 0.95
N ASN A 83 7.96 -9.17 0.21
CA ASN A 83 7.96 -9.19 -1.26
C ASN A 83 6.83 -8.32 -1.87
N PHE A 84 6.72 -7.09 -1.38
CA PHE A 84 5.71 -6.08 -1.73
C PHE A 84 4.26 -6.44 -1.40
N ARG A 85 4.00 -7.52 -0.64
CA ARG A 85 2.66 -7.98 -0.29
C ARG A 85 2.42 -7.96 1.20
N LEU A 86 1.15 -7.83 1.58
CA LEU A 86 0.72 -8.12 2.93
C LEU A 86 0.37 -9.61 3.05
N THR A 87 0.94 -10.25 4.05
CA THR A 87 0.64 -11.63 4.40
C THR A 87 -0.01 -11.66 5.78
N GLU A 88 -0.94 -12.61 5.95
CA GLU A 88 -1.52 -12.86 7.27
C GLU A 88 -0.40 -13.24 8.24
N PRO A 89 -0.50 -12.84 9.52
CA PRO A 89 0.40 -13.37 10.53
C PRO A 89 0.23 -14.90 10.52
N GLU A 90 1.33 -15.63 10.35
CA GLU A 90 1.36 -17.09 10.47
C GLU A 90 0.56 -17.48 11.71
N GLN A 91 -0.60 -18.11 11.50
CA GLN A 91 -1.20 -18.91 12.55
C GLN A 91 -0.22 -20.06 12.74
N ILE A 92 0.56 -20.01 13.82
CA ILE A 92 1.29 -21.17 14.30
C ILE A 92 0.19 -22.20 14.60
N GLU A 93 -0.04 -23.13 13.67
CA GLU A 93 -0.79 -24.34 13.95
C GLU A 93 -0.10 -25.05 15.12
N ASN A 94 -0.86 -25.26 16.21
CA ASN A 94 -0.41 -25.98 17.39
C ASN A 94 -0.06 -27.44 17.05
#